data_AF-A0A1Y2G0H6-F1
#
_entry.id   AF-A0A1Y2G0H6-F1
#
_cell.length_a   1.000
_cell.length_b   1.000
_cell.length_c   1.000
_cell.angle_alpha   90.00
_cell.angle_beta   90.00
_cell.angle_gamma   90.00
#
_symmetry.space_group_name_H-M   'P 1'
#
loop_
_entity.id
_entity.type
_entity.pdbx_description
1 polymer ?
#
loop_
_entity_poly.entity_id
_entity_poly.type
_entity_poly.pdbx_seq_one_letter_code
_entity_poly.pdbx_strand_id
1 'polypeptide(L)'
;MREARHIKKIEDAEAGRQRNQRLSALVKKKVASVSYPLQQIKITYANQTKGKSYTDEEDRFLLCELAKYGVGKEDTPDKIKADINASPLFLFNWFAKSRVRLTSRGY
;
A
#
# COMPACT_ATOMS: atom_id res chain seq x y z
N MET A 1 14.75 1.38 -35.65
CA MET A 1 15.30 0.77 -34.41
C MET A 1 15.21 1.65 -33.16
N ARG A 2 15.48 2.97 -33.23
CA ARG A 2 15.39 3.86 -32.05
C ARG A 2 13.95 4.18 -31.63
N GLU A 3 13.02 4.32 -32.57
CA GLU A 3 11.60 4.64 -32.31
C GLU A 3 10.86 3.51 -31.60
N ALA A 4 11.06 2.26 -32.05
CA ALA A 4 10.48 1.07 -31.42
C ALA A 4 10.85 0.93 -29.93
N ARG A 5 12.06 1.37 -29.53
CA ARG A 5 12.46 1.38 -28.12
C ARG A 5 11.73 2.44 -27.29
N HIS A 6 11.42 3.59 -27.87
CA HIS A 6 10.69 4.64 -27.16
C HIS A 6 9.22 4.26 -26.99
N ILE A 7 8.60 3.70 -28.04
CA ILE A 7 7.22 3.20 -28.00
C ILE A 7 7.09 2.13 -26.91
N LYS A 8 7.97 1.13 -26.92
CA LYS A 8 7.94 0.07 -25.89
C LYS A 8 8.06 0.62 -24.46
N LYS A 9 8.93 1.61 -24.23
CA LYS A 9 9.07 2.26 -22.91
C LYS A 9 7.79 2.97 -22.48
N ILE A 10 7.07 3.59 -23.43
CA ILE A 10 5.80 4.28 -23.16
C ILE A 10 4.73 3.24 -22.81
N GLU A 11 4.61 2.17 -23.61
CA GLU A 11 3.66 1.07 -23.37
C GLU A 11 3.89 0.40 -22.01
N ASP A 12 5.15 0.09 -21.67
CA ASP A 12 5.50 -0.49 -20.36
C ASP A 12 5.13 0.45 -19.21
N ALA A 13 5.36 1.76 -19.36
CA ALA A 13 4.99 2.76 -18.36
C ALA A 13 3.48 2.89 -18.21
N GLU A 14 2.72 2.87 -19.31
CA GLU A 14 1.26 2.93 -19.30
C GLU A 14 0.64 1.67 -18.69
N ALA A 15 1.15 0.48 -19.03
CA ALA A 15 0.73 -0.78 -18.43
C ALA A 15 0.94 -0.77 -16.90
N GLY A 16 2.08 -0.24 -16.44
CA GLY A 16 2.35 -0.03 -15.01
C GLY A 16 1.35 0.90 -14.34
N ARG A 17 1.07 2.06 -14.95
CA ARG A 17 0.06 3.02 -14.43
C ARG A 17 -1.33 2.42 -14.40
N GLN A 18 -1.73 1.71 -15.45
CA GLN A 18 -3.06 1.09 -15.53
C GLN A 18 -3.22 0.01 -14.46
N ARG A 19 -2.17 -0.79 -14.21
CA ARG A 19 -2.15 -1.76 -13.11
C ARG A 19 -2.35 -1.08 -11.76
N ASN A 20 -1.61 -0.01 -11.48
CA ASN A 20 -1.72 0.72 -10.21
C ASN A 20 -3.11 1.36 -10.02
N GLN A 21 -3.68 1.93 -11.08
CA GLN A 21 -5.04 2.47 -11.06
C GLN A 21 -6.09 1.39 -10.78
N ARG A 22 -5.99 0.23 -11.44
CA ARG A 22 -6.87 -0.92 -11.20
C ARG A 22 -6.78 -1.40 -9.75
N LEU A 23 -5.55 -1.55 -9.23
CA LEU A 23 -5.33 -1.94 -7.83
C LEU A 23 -5.91 -0.92 -6.85
N SER A 24 -5.68 0.38 -7.08
CA SER A 24 -6.22 1.44 -6.25
C SER A 24 -7.75 1.43 -6.24
N ALA A 25 -8.39 1.20 -7.39
CA ALA A 25 -9.85 1.09 -7.47
C ALA A 25 -10.38 -0.13 -6.71
N LEU A 26 -9.72 -1.29 -6.81
CA LEU A 26 -10.09 -2.51 -6.08
C LEU A 26 -9.97 -2.32 -4.56
N VAL A 27 -8.87 -1.71 -4.10
CA VAL A 27 -8.65 -1.43 -2.68
C VAL A 27 -9.74 -0.48 -2.15
N LYS A 28 -10.03 0.61 -2.87
CA LYS A 28 -11.12 1.55 -2.51
C LYS A 28 -12.48 0.86 -2.45
N LYS A 29 -12.80 0.03 -3.44
CA LYS A 29 -14.05 -0.74 -3.46
C LYS A 29 -14.15 -1.69 -2.26
N LYS A 30 -13.05 -2.32 -1.87
CA LYS A 30 -13.01 -3.22 -0.71
C LYS A 30 -13.24 -2.46 0.59
N VAL A 31 -12.58 -1.32 0.77
CA VAL A 31 -12.78 -0.46 1.96
C VAL A 31 -14.21 0.08 2.02
N ALA A 32 -14.77 0.50 0.88
CA ALA A 32 -16.15 0.99 0.81
C ALA A 32 -17.22 -0.09 1.00
N SER A 33 -16.87 -1.38 0.90
CA SER A 33 -17.81 -2.49 1.10
C SER A 33 -18.23 -2.71 2.56
N VAL A 34 -17.56 -2.06 3.50
CA VAL A 34 -17.82 -2.18 4.93
C VAL A 34 -18.02 -0.81 5.57
N SER A 35 -18.86 -0.73 6.60
CA SER A 35 -19.14 0.52 7.30
C SER A 35 -18.03 0.92 8.27
N TYR A 36 -17.33 -0.07 8.85
CA TYR A 36 -16.22 0.16 9.78
C TYR A 36 -14.93 -0.54 9.30
N PRO A 37 -14.19 0.07 8.36
CA PRO A 37 -13.02 -0.54 7.72
C PRO A 37 -11.96 -1.09 8.68
N LEU A 38 -11.63 -0.33 9.72
CA LEU A 38 -10.57 -0.67 10.69
C LEU A 38 -10.90 -1.88 11.57
N GLN A 39 -12.18 -2.25 11.68
CA GLN A 39 -12.65 -3.33 12.56
C GLN A 39 -13.13 -4.54 11.75
N GLN A 40 -13.80 -4.30 10.61
CA GLN A 40 -14.60 -5.31 9.92
C GLN A 40 -13.92 -5.89 8.68
N ILE A 41 -12.83 -5.29 8.18
CA ILE A 41 -12.16 -5.84 6.99
C ILE A 41 -11.48 -7.16 7.35
N LYS A 42 -11.94 -8.23 6.69
CA LYS A 42 -11.28 -9.54 6.72
C LYS A 42 -10.40 -9.70 5.49
N ILE A 43 -9.12 -9.96 5.72
CA ILE A 43 -8.12 -10.26 4.68
C ILE A 43 -7.91 -11.78 4.68
N THR A 44 -8.17 -12.41 3.54
CA THR A 44 -7.92 -13.85 3.37
C THR A 44 -6.50 -14.06 2.86
N TYR A 45 -5.63 -14.61 3.70
CA TYR A 45 -4.24 -14.91 3.32
C TYR A 45 -4.18 -16.30 2.67
N ALA A 46 -3.77 -16.36 1.39
CA ALA A 46 -3.72 -17.63 0.65
C ALA A 46 -2.59 -18.56 1.13
N ASN A 47 -1.48 -18.02 1.67
CA ASN A 47 -0.34 -18.79 2.18
C ASN A 47 0.35 -18.01 3.33
N GLN A 48 0.05 -18.34 4.59
CA GLN A 48 0.74 -17.75 5.75
C GLN A 48 2.11 -18.40 5.95
N THR A 49 3.15 -17.90 5.29
CA THR A 49 4.52 -18.32 5.59
C THR A 49 4.92 -17.74 6.95
N LYS A 50 5.12 -18.63 7.94
CA LYS A 50 5.33 -18.29 9.36
C LYS A 50 6.62 -17.48 9.57
N GLY A 51 6.48 -16.21 9.91
CA GLY A 51 7.56 -15.38 10.43
C GLY A 51 7.07 -13.97 10.77
N LYS A 52 6.91 -13.67 12.08
CA LYS A 52 6.43 -12.39 12.66
C LYS A 52 5.70 -11.49 11.65
N SER A 53 4.48 -11.91 11.33
CA SER A 53 3.55 -11.21 10.44
C SER A 53 2.97 -9.99 11.15
N TYR A 54 2.54 -8.99 10.37
CA TYR A 54 1.66 -7.93 10.86
C TYR A 54 0.42 -8.54 11.52
N THR A 55 -0.12 -7.87 12.52
CA THR A 55 -1.42 -8.27 13.09
C THR A 55 -2.55 -7.94 12.11
N ASP A 56 -3.69 -8.63 12.21
CA ASP A 56 -4.86 -8.33 11.38
C ASP A 56 -5.29 -6.86 11.52
N GLU A 57 -5.10 -6.24 12.70
CA GLU A 57 -5.37 -4.81 12.94
C GLU A 57 -4.42 -3.90 12.16
N GLU A 58 -3.13 -4.23 12.14
CA GLU A 58 -2.12 -3.49 11.39
C GLU A 58 -2.37 -3.58 9.88
N ASP A 59 -2.69 -4.77 9.38
CA ASP A 59 -2.99 -4.96 7.95
C ASP A 59 -4.27 -4.23 7.54
N ARG A 60 -5.30 -4.20 8.40
CA ARG A 60 -6.51 -3.38 8.17
C ARG A 60 -6.18 -1.89 8.10
N PHE A 61 -5.35 -1.39 9.01
CA PHE A 61 -4.91 0.00 9.01
C PHE A 61 -4.14 0.35 7.73
N LEU A 62 -3.15 -0.46 7.37
CA LEU A 62 -2.36 -0.28 6.15
C LEU A 62 -3.24 -0.28 4.90
N LEU A 63 -4.24 -1.17 4.82
CA LEU A 63 -5.16 -1.21 3.69
C LEU A 63 -6.03 0.05 3.60
N CYS A 64 -6.47 0.60 4.74
CA CYS A 64 -7.24 1.83 4.79
C CYS A 64 -6.40 3.04 4.34
N GLU A 65 -5.17 3.17 4.85
CA GLU A 65 -4.27 4.24 4.43
C GLU A 65 -3.87 4.12 2.96
N LEU A 66 -3.69 2.89 2.46
CA LEU A 66 -3.44 2.65 1.04
C LEU A 66 -4.65 3.04 0.17
N ALA A 67 -5.87 2.86 0.66
CA ALA A 67 -7.09 3.31 -0.04
C ALA A 67 -7.18 4.84 -0.11
N LYS A 68 -6.74 5.54 0.95
CA LYS A 68 -6.73 6.99 1.08
C LYS A 68 -5.68 7.65 0.16
N TYR A 69 -4.44 7.18 0.20
CA TYR A 69 -3.35 7.80 -0.58
C TYR A 69 -3.25 7.27 -2.02
N GLY A 70 -3.62 6.01 -2.24
CA GLY A 70 -3.56 5.33 -3.52
C GLY A 70 -2.29 4.49 -3.70
N VAL A 71 -2.37 3.51 -4.61
CA VAL A 71 -1.30 2.54 -4.89
C VAL A 71 -0.31 3.11 -5.90
N GLY A 72 0.99 2.99 -5.60
CA GLY A 72 2.07 3.25 -6.56
C GLY A 72 2.45 4.71 -6.75
N LYS A 73 2.07 5.60 -5.82
CA LYS A 73 2.67 6.94 -5.75
C LYS A 73 3.93 6.90 -4.89
N GLU A 74 4.89 7.74 -5.24
CA GLU A 74 6.16 7.82 -4.53
C GLU A 74 6.01 8.40 -3.12
N ASP A 75 5.02 9.25 -2.87
CA ASP A 75 4.75 9.87 -1.57
C ASP A 75 3.90 8.99 -0.62
N THR A 76 3.25 7.95 -1.14
CA THR A 76 2.39 7.05 -0.36
C THR A 76 3.09 6.44 0.86
N PRO A 77 4.28 5.81 0.75
CA PRO A 77 4.92 5.17 1.90
C PRO A 77 5.32 6.17 2.99
N ASP A 78 5.77 7.37 2.62
CA ASP A 78 6.15 8.41 3.58
C ASP A 78 4.93 8.92 4.35
N LYS A 79 3.79 9.09 3.68
CA LYS A 79 2.51 9.46 4.30
C LYS A 79 1.98 8.36 5.23
N ILE A 80 2.02 7.11 4.79
CA ILE A 80 1.64 5.96 5.62
C ILE A 80 2.51 5.91 6.89
N LYS A 81 3.82 6.17 6.76
CA LYS A 81 4.73 6.20 7.91
C LYS A 81 4.38 7.32 8.90
N ALA A 82 4.04 8.51 8.40
CA ALA A 82 3.59 9.62 9.24
C ALA A 82 2.33 9.23 10.02
N ASP A 83 1.35 8.60 9.36
CA ASP A 83 0.11 8.17 10.01
C ASP A 83 0.31 7.03 11.01
N ILE A 84 1.21 6.08 10.72
CA ILE A 84 1.63 5.05 11.68
C ILE A 84 2.25 5.67 12.94
N ASN A 85 3.09 6.70 12.77
CA ASN A 85 3.71 7.37 13.91
C ASN A 85 2.71 8.20 14.73
N ALA A 86 1.69 8.78 14.10
CA ALA A 86 0.65 9.56 14.76
C ALA A 86 -0.43 8.68 15.42
N SER A 87 -0.64 7.46 14.91
CA SER A 87 -1.72 6.59 15.38
C SER A 87 -1.39 5.94 16.73
N PRO A 88 -2.30 6.03 17.71
CA PRO A 88 -2.12 5.41 19.03
C PRO A 88 -2.06 3.88 18.96
N LEU A 89 -2.57 3.28 17.89
CA LEU A 89 -2.56 1.83 17.65
C LEU A 89 -1.13 1.27 17.49
N PHE A 90 -0.16 2.10 17.09
CA PHE A 90 1.22 1.68 16.83
C PHE A 90 2.21 2.18 17.90
N LEU A 91 1.73 2.69 19.04
CA LEU A 91 2.59 3.25 20.09
C LEU A 91 3.62 2.24 20.62
N PHE A 92 3.22 0.98 20.80
CA PHE A 92 4.09 -0.08 21.32
C PHE A 92 4.66 -0.99 20.22
N ASN A 93 4.35 -0.71 18.95
CA ASN A 93 4.78 -1.53 17.83
C ASN A 93 6.02 -0.94 17.15
N TRP A 94 7.19 -1.14 17.78
CA TRP A 94 8.50 -0.78 17.19
C TRP A 94 8.74 -1.47 15.83
N PHE A 95 8.14 -2.63 15.63
CA PHE A 95 8.32 -3.46 14.44
C PHE A 95 7.70 -2.83 13.19
N ALA A 96 6.47 -2.32 13.28
CA ALA A 96 5.79 -1.62 12.18
C ALA A 96 6.56 -0.34 11.76
N LYS A 97 7.10 0.40 12.74
CA LYS A 97 7.89 1.63 12.48
C LYS A 97 9.18 1.37 11.69
N SER A 98 9.79 0.20 11.85
CA SER A 98 11.08 -0.17 11.23
C SER A 98 11.00 -0.62 9.76
N ARG A 99 9.82 -1.06 9.28
CA ARG A 99 9.67 -1.71 7.97
C ARG A 99 9.14 -0.83 6.85
N VAL A 100 8.55 0.32 7.16
CA VAL A 100 8.14 1.27 6.11
C VAL A 100 9.40 1.90 5.53
N ARG A 101 9.82 1.37 4.39
CA ARG A 101 10.94 1.86 3.59
C ARG A 101 10.58 3.24 3.08
N LEU A 102 11.34 4.24 3.53
CA LEU A 102 11.28 5.59 2.97
C LEU A 102 11.64 5.52 1.48
N THR A 103 10.85 6.17 0.65
CA THR A 103 11.16 6.39 -0.76
C THR A 103 12.10 7.57 -0.90
N SER A 104 13.20 7.59 -0.15
CA SER A 104 14.29 8.51 -0.43
C SER A 104 15.12 7.95 -1.59
N ARG A 105 14.60 8.04 -2.81
CA ARG A 105 15.44 8.17 -4.01
C ARG A 105 15.70 9.65 -4.23
N GLY A 106 16.48 10.21 -3.31
CA GLY A 106 17.11 11.50 -3.42
C GLY A 106 18.62 11.33 -3.35
N TYR A 107 19.16 10.62 -4.35
CA TYR A 107 20.51 10.74 -4.93
C TYR A 107 20.46 10.13 -6.33
#